data_AF-A0A4Y2CIM9-F1
#
_entry.id   AF-A0A4Y2CIM9-F1
#
_cell.length_a   1.000
_cell.length_b   1.000
_cell.length_c   1.000
_cell.angle_alpha   90.00
_cell.angle_beta   90.00
_cell.angle_gamma   90.00
#
_symmetry.space_group_name_H-M   'P 1'
#
loop_
_entity.id
_entity.type
_entity.pdbx_description
1 polymer ?
#
loop_
_entity_poly.entity_id
_entity_poly.type
_entity_poly.pdbx_seq_one_letter_code
_entity_poly.pdbx_strand_id
1 'polypeptide(L)'
;MAVQDVMLSPGSTDPYSKLKEALIVKCGESKSQEIQQLLASEQLGDRKPSELFRVMQRHSQSHNVADSLLLQLLSQQLHSNVQSILANIQPLTAQKATEVAGRILQITPVLVNAVLKSSNANSDVSGGTELLKELTFLRQEVKELRR
;
A
#
# COMPACT_ATOMS: atom_id res chain seq x y z
N MET A 1 28.50 0.08 -5.35
CA MET A 1 29.66 1.00 -5.27
C MET A 1 29.13 2.41 -5.28
N ALA A 2 29.43 3.21 -4.27
CA ALA A 2 29.06 4.62 -4.28
C ALA A 2 30.01 5.39 -5.22
N VAL A 3 29.51 6.44 -5.89
CA VAL A 3 30.35 7.38 -6.67
C VAL A 3 31.50 7.95 -5.81
N GLN A 4 31.27 8.03 -4.49
CA GLN A 4 32.25 8.44 -3.48
C GLN A 4 33.39 7.41 -3.30
N ASP A 5 33.11 6.11 -3.43
CA ASP A 5 34.13 5.05 -3.38
C ASP A 5 35.09 5.14 -4.56
N VAL A 6 34.59 5.49 -5.75
CA VAL A 6 35.41 5.63 -6.96
C VAL A 6 36.37 6.83 -6.86
N MET A 7 35.96 7.90 -6.16
CA MET A 7 36.82 9.05 -5.90
C MET A 7 37.92 8.78 -4.87
N LEU A 8 37.67 7.87 -3.92
CA LEU A 8 38.60 7.53 -2.84
C LEU A 8 39.65 6.48 -3.25
N SER A 9 39.47 5.81 -4.40
CA SER A 9 40.38 4.78 -4.90
C SER A 9 41.17 5.26 -6.14
N PRO A 10 42.37 5.85 -5.99
CA PRO A 10 43.16 6.39 -7.10
C PRO A 10 43.90 5.33 -7.95
N GLY A 11 43.85 4.04 -7.58
CA GLY A 11 44.64 2.97 -8.22
C GLY A 11 44.05 2.35 -9.50
N SER A 12 43.02 2.95 -10.11
CA SER A 12 42.37 2.40 -11.31
C SER A 12 43.05 2.89 -12.59
N THR A 13 43.39 1.96 -13.50
CA THR A 13 43.96 2.22 -14.84
C THR A 13 43.14 3.19 -15.70
N ASP A 14 41.88 3.44 -15.33
CA ASP A 14 41.05 4.50 -15.91
C ASP A 14 40.03 5.00 -14.85
N PRO A 15 40.38 6.05 -14.06
CA PRO A 15 39.51 6.56 -13.01
C PRO A 15 38.30 7.31 -13.56
N TYR A 16 38.45 7.92 -14.73
CA TYR A 16 37.39 8.71 -15.36
C TYR A 16 36.30 7.82 -15.96
N SER A 17 36.68 6.73 -16.63
CA SER A 17 35.69 5.78 -17.17
C SER A 17 34.89 5.10 -16.05
N LYS A 18 35.54 4.66 -14.97
CA LYS A 18 34.83 4.12 -13.81
C LYS A 18 33.91 5.14 -13.15
N LEU A 19 34.33 6.41 -13.06
CA LEU A 19 33.49 7.47 -12.52
C LEU A 19 32.26 7.68 -13.41
N LYS A 20 32.45 7.72 -14.73
CA LYS A 20 31.37 7.86 -15.71
C LYS A 20 30.38 6.70 -15.62
N GLU A 21 30.85 5.47 -15.59
CA GLU A 21 30.01 4.28 -15.42
C GLU A 21 29.24 4.30 -14.10
N ALA A 22 29.92 4.59 -12.99
CA ALA A 22 29.26 4.69 -11.69
C ALA A 22 28.20 5.80 -11.64
N LEU A 23 28.43 6.91 -12.34
CA LEU A 23 27.50 8.02 -12.42
C LEU A 23 26.30 7.69 -13.33
N ILE A 24 26.51 6.99 -14.44
CA ILE A 24 25.44 6.45 -15.30
C ILE A 24 24.56 5.48 -14.50
N VAL A 25 25.17 4.54 -13.78
CA VAL A 25 24.46 3.57 -12.94
C VAL A 25 23.64 4.29 -11.87
N LYS A 26 24.27 5.18 -11.08
CA LYS A 26 23.59 5.93 -10.02
C LYS A 26 22.45 6.81 -10.56
N CYS A 27 22.66 7.45 -11.71
CA CYS A 27 21.63 8.29 -12.35
C CYS A 27 20.47 7.42 -12.89
N GLY A 28 20.77 6.23 -13.41
CA GLY A 28 19.75 5.24 -13.80
C GLY A 28 18.95 4.73 -12.60
N GLU A 29 19.61 4.38 -11.50
CA GLU A 29 18.99 3.97 -10.23
C GLU A 29 18.10 5.08 -9.68
N SER A 30 18.58 6.33 -9.66
CA SER A 30 17.81 7.48 -9.20
C SER A 30 16.52 7.68 -10.00
N LYS A 31 16.58 7.56 -11.34
CA LYS A 31 15.40 7.65 -12.21
C LYS A 31 14.43 6.49 -11.97
N SER A 32 14.95 5.26 -11.86
CA SER A 32 14.13 4.09 -11.54
C SER A 32 13.43 4.24 -10.19
N GLN A 33 14.13 4.77 -9.19
CA GLN A 33 13.59 5.02 -7.86
C GLN A 33 12.54 6.14 -7.87
N GLU A 34 12.76 7.20 -8.64
CA GLU A 34 11.78 8.27 -8.87
C GLU A 34 10.50 7.73 -9.52
N ILE A 35 10.63 6.88 -10.56
CA ILE A 35 9.49 6.23 -11.20
C ILE A 35 8.77 5.30 -10.22
N GLN A 36 9.50 4.51 -9.43
CA GLN A 36 8.90 3.67 -8.39
C GLN A 36 8.13 4.50 -7.37
N GLN A 37 8.67 5.64 -6.95
CA GLN A 37 7.98 6.55 -6.04
C GLN A 37 6.75 7.19 -6.68
N LEU A 38 6.82 7.61 -7.95
CA LEU A 38 5.66 8.12 -8.69
C LEU A 38 4.55 7.06 -8.77
N LEU A 39 4.90 5.83 -9.14
CA LEU A 39 3.96 4.71 -9.22
C LEU A 39 3.42 4.28 -7.84
N ALA A 40 4.22 4.41 -6.77
CA ALA A 40 3.79 4.11 -5.41
C ALA A 40 2.95 5.23 -4.79
N SER A 41 3.17 6.48 -5.21
CA SER A 41 2.41 7.65 -4.79
C SER A 41 1.01 7.69 -5.40
N GLU A 42 0.80 6.99 -6.52
CA GLU A 42 -0.52 6.74 -7.09
C GLU A 42 -1.25 5.68 -6.26
N GLN A 43 -1.62 6.05 -5.02
CA GLN A 43 -2.34 5.17 -4.10
C GLN A 43 -3.69 4.78 -4.68
N LEU A 44 -4.05 3.50 -4.50
CA LEU A 44 -5.43 3.04 -4.67
C LEU A 44 -6.34 3.86 -3.74
N GLY A 45 -7.07 4.82 -4.31
CA GLY A 45 -8.38 5.19 -3.78
C GLY A 45 -9.39 4.08 -4.08
N ASP A 46 -10.54 4.42 -4.67
CA ASP A 46 -11.57 3.47 -5.11
C ASP A 46 -11.31 2.81 -6.49
N ARG A 47 -10.08 2.88 -7.01
CA ARG A 47 -9.79 2.43 -8.39
C ARG A 47 -9.58 0.91 -8.48
N LYS A 48 -10.00 0.32 -9.60
CA LYS A 48 -9.83 -1.12 -9.85
C LYS A 48 -8.35 -1.47 -10.03
N PRO A 49 -7.87 -2.62 -9.51
CA PRO A 49 -6.48 -3.06 -9.69
C PRO A 49 -6.03 -3.16 -11.16
N SER A 50 -6.97 -3.45 -12.07
CA SER A 50 -6.73 -3.51 -13.51
C SER A 50 -6.50 -2.13 -14.14
N GLU A 51 -7.13 -1.08 -13.60
CA GLU A 51 -6.91 0.29 -14.07
C GLU A 51 -5.57 0.80 -13.58
N LEU A 52 -5.22 0.56 -12.31
CA LEU A 52 -3.92 0.91 -11.75
C LEU A 52 -2.80 0.26 -12.57
N PHE A 53 -2.89 -1.05 -12.82
CA PHE A 53 -1.86 -1.74 -13.60
C PHE A 53 -1.72 -1.19 -15.02
N ARG A 54 -2.82 -0.79 -15.66
CA ARG A 54 -2.77 -0.16 -16.99
C ARG A 54 -2.07 1.21 -16.96
N VAL A 55 -2.28 1.99 -15.89
CA VAL A 55 -1.57 3.26 -15.69
C VAL A 55 -0.09 2.99 -15.47
N MET A 56 0.26 2.07 -14.56
CA MET A 56 1.65 1.66 -14.33
C MET A 56 2.33 1.17 -15.61
N GLN A 57 1.62 0.41 -16.45
CA GLN A 57 2.13 -0.08 -17.73
C GLN A 57 2.36 1.06 -18.74
N ARG A 58 1.49 2.08 -18.76
CA ARG A 58 1.70 3.25 -19.62
C ARG A 58 2.94 4.04 -19.19
N HIS A 59 3.14 4.20 -17.89
CA HIS A 59 4.34 4.86 -17.35
C HIS A 59 5.60 4.01 -17.55
N SER A 60 5.51 2.68 -17.42
CA SER A 60 6.64 1.79 -17.64
C SER A 60 7.11 1.76 -19.09
N GLN A 61 6.19 1.84 -20.06
CA GLN A 61 6.53 1.89 -21.49
C GLN A 61 7.38 3.11 -21.83
N SER A 62 7.16 4.25 -21.16
CA SER A 62 7.97 5.45 -21.35
C SER A 62 9.39 5.33 -20.77
N HIS A 63 9.62 4.39 -19.86
CA HIS A 63 10.84 4.30 -19.06
C HIS A 63 11.52 2.92 -19.08
N ASN A 64 11.06 1.98 -19.91
CA ASN A 64 11.57 0.61 -20.04
C ASN A 64 11.67 -0.14 -18.69
N VAL A 65 10.62 -0.06 -17.87
CA VAL A 65 10.57 -0.79 -16.59
C VAL A 65 10.09 -2.23 -16.82
N ALA A 66 10.73 -3.19 -16.17
CA ALA A 66 10.40 -4.62 -16.30
C ALA A 66 8.99 -4.96 -15.76
N ASP A 67 8.28 -5.85 -16.46
CA ASP A 67 6.94 -6.30 -16.06
C ASP A 67 6.93 -7.01 -14.69
N SER A 68 8.03 -7.65 -14.30
CA SER A 68 8.20 -8.26 -12.98
C SER A 68 8.17 -7.22 -11.85
N LEU A 69 8.76 -6.05 -12.07
CA LEU A 69 8.72 -4.93 -11.11
C LEU A 69 7.32 -4.33 -11.01
N LEU A 70 6.60 -4.21 -12.13
CA LEU A 70 5.22 -3.73 -12.12
C LEU A 70 4.30 -4.67 -11.35
N LEU A 71 4.48 -5.99 -11.53
CA LEU A 71 3.74 -6.98 -10.76
C LEU A 71 4.07 -6.91 -9.27
N GLN A 72 5.34 -6.74 -8.92
CA GLN A 72 5.77 -6.59 -7.52
C GLN A 72 5.17 -5.32 -6.89
N LEU A 73 5.26 -4.18 -7.58
CA LEU A 73 4.68 -2.92 -7.12
C LEU A 73 3.15 -3.02 -6.96
N LEU A 74 2.47 -3.62 -7.94
CA LEU A 74 1.03 -3.88 -7.86
C LEU A 74 0.69 -4.78 -6.66
N SER A 75 1.50 -5.82 -6.41
CA SER A 75 1.33 -6.69 -5.25
C SER A 75 1.47 -5.90 -3.95
N GLN A 76 2.49 -5.03 -3.83
CA GLN A 76 2.69 -4.20 -2.64
C GLN A 76 1.54 -3.21 -2.37
N GLN A 77 0.85 -2.76 -3.43
CA GLN A 77 -0.31 -1.88 -3.32
C GLN A 77 -1.60 -2.63 -2.95
N LEU A 78 -1.67 -3.95 -3.16
CA LEU A 78 -2.81 -4.77 -2.78
C LEU A 78 -2.76 -5.12 -1.29
N HIS A 79 -3.91 -5.19 -0.63
CA HIS A 79 -4.00 -5.68 0.75
C HIS A 79 -3.51 -7.13 0.89
N SER A 80 -3.00 -7.49 2.07
CA SER A 80 -2.40 -8.80 2.36
C SER A 80 -3.32 -9.99 2.06
N ASN A 81 -4.64 -9.82 2.20
CA ASN A 81 -5.63 -10.83 1.85
C ASN A 81 -5.63 -11.14 0.34
N VAL A 82 -5.50 -10.12 -0.51
CA VAL A 82 -5.45 -10.30 -1.96
C VAL A 82 -4.12 -10.90 -2.39
N GLN A 83 -3.00 -10.46 -1.78
CA GLN A 83 -1.66 -10.98 -2.07
C GLN A 83 -1.56 -12.49 -1.78
N SER A 84 -2.08 -12.94 -0.63
CA SER A 84 -2.05 -14.35 -0.23
C SER A 84 -2.82 -15.24 -1.22
N ILE A 85 -3.97 -14.77 -1.69
CA ILE A 85 -4.77 -15.48 -2.69
C ILE A 85 -4.05 -15.52 -4.05
N LEU A 86 -3.46 -14.39 -4.48
CA LEU A 86 -2.71 -14.33 -5.74
C LEU A 86 -1.47 -15.22 -5.75
N ALA A 87 -0.76 -15.33 -4.63
CA ALA A 87 0.41 -16.20 -4.49
C ALA A 87 0.06 -17.69 -4.72
N ASN A 88 -1.15 -18.10 -4.35
CA ASN A 88 -1.62 -19.48 -4.51
C ASN A 88 -2.06 -19.82 -5.96
N ILE A 89 -2.21 -18.83 -6.85
CA ILE A 89 -2.73 -19.00 -8.22
C ILE A 89 -1.59 -18.98 -9.27
N GLN A 90 -0.32 -19.10 -8.85
CA GLN A 90 0.81 -19.07 -9.78
C GLN A 90 0.87 -20.28 -10.73
N PRO A 91 1.34 -20.09 -11.98
CA PRO A 91 1.88 -18.85 -12.57
C PRO A 91 0.80 -17.96 -13.17
N LEU A 92 0.88 -16.65 -12.91
CA LEU A 92 -0.13 -15.68 -13.33
C LEU A 92 0.53 -14.51 -14.06
N THR A 93 0.10 -14.25 -15.30
CA THR A 93 0.46 -13.02 -16.03
C THR A 93 -0.07 -11.82 -15.27
N ALA A 94 0.64 -10.69 -15.28
CA ALA A 94 0.25 -9.50 -14.53
C ALA A 94 -1.18 -9.03 -14.83
N GLN A 95 -1.63 -9.12 -16.08
CA GLN A 95 -3.02 -8.87 -16.46
C GLN A 95 -4.02 -9.80 -15.73
N LYS A 96 -3.71 -11.09 -15.63
CA LYS A 96 -4.58 -12.08 -14.96
C LYS A 96 -4.59 -11.88 -13.45
N ALA A 97 -3.46 -11.46 -12.87
CA ALA A 97 -3.38 -11.05 -11.46
C ALA A 97 -4.30 -9.87 -11.15
N THR A 98 -4.35 -8.87 -12.02
CA THR A 98 -5.23 -7.71 -11.84
C THR A 98 -6.72 -8.06 -11.95
N GLU A 99 -7.06 -9.02 -12.83
CA GLU A 99 -8.43 -9.50 -12.99
C GLU A 99 -8.89 -10.25 -11.73
N VAL A 100 -8.07 -11.18 -11.24
CA VAL A 100 -8.34 -11.95 -10.03
C VAL A 100 -8.42 -11.02 -8.81
N ALA A 101 -7.48 -10.08 -8.67
CA ALA A 101 -7.52 -9.07 -7.62
C ALA A 101 -8.84 -8.26 -7.66
N GLY A 102 -9.26 -7.83 -8.84
CA GLY A 102 -10.52 -7.11 -9.03
C GLY A 102 -11.76 -7.93 -8.68
N ARG A 103 -11.75 -9.26 -8.90
CA ARG A 103 -12.82 -10.15 -8.45
C ARG A 103 -12.82 -10.35 -6.94
N ILE A 104 -11.63 -10.52 -6.33
CA ILE A 104 -11.50 -10.66 -4.88
C ILE A 104 -12.01 -9.42 -4.16
N LEU A 105 -11.68 -8.21 -4.65
CA LEU A 105 -12.16 -6.95 -4.09
C LEU A 105 -13.69 -6.77 -4.23
N GLN A 106 -14.31 -7.33 -5.27
CA GLN A 106 -15.77 -7.33 -5.41
C GLN A 106 -16.45 -8.32 -4.45
N ILE A 107 -15.83 -9.48 -4.22
CA ILE A 107 -16.36 -10.54 -3.36
C ILE A 107 -16.09 -10.25 -1.87
N THR A 108 -15.05 -9.46 -1.58
CA THR A 108 -14.69 -9.04 -0.23
C THR A 108 -15.21 -7.62 0.00
N PRO A 109 -16.50 -7.42 0.33
CA PRO A 109 -16.93 -6.12 0.83
C PRO A 109 -16.12 -5.83 2.09
N VAL A 110 -15.39 -4.72 2.01
CA VAL A 110 -14.55 -4.10 3.02
C VAL A 110 -15.18 -4.20 4.43
N LEU A 111 -14.84 -5.26 5.17
CA LEU A 111 -15.15 -5.33 6.61
C LEU A 111 -14.31 -4.34 7.42
N VAL A 112 -13.33 -3.68 6.81
CA VAL A 112 -12.38 -2.79 7.49
C VAL A 112 -12.83 -1.32 7.62
N ASN A 113 -13.94 -0.90 7.00
CA ASN A 113 -14.40 0.51 7.12
C ASN A 113 -15.52 0.71 8.16
N ALA A 114 -15.99 -0.35 8.82
CA ALA A 114 -16.99 -0.24 9.89
C ALA A 114 -16.36 0.20 11.23
N VAL A 115 -15.08 -0.08 11.46
CA VAL A 115 -14.41 0.25 12.74
C VAL A 115 -14.03 1.72 12.85
N LEU A 116 -13.79 2.43 11.72
CA LEU A 116 -13.44 3.85 11.76
C LEU A 116 -14.65 4.80 11.78
N LYS A 117 -15.83 4.34 11.34
CA LYS A 117 -17.07 5.14 11.41
C LYS A 117 -17.72 5.14 12.79
N SER A 118 -17.30 4.25 13.71
CA SER A 118 -17.80 4.26 15.09
C SER A 118 -17.14 5.33 15.96
N SER A 119 -16.06 5.98 15.51
CA SER A 119 -15.28 6.90 16.35
C SER A 119 -15.68 8.37 16.23
N ASN A 120 -16.40 8.77 15.17
CA ASN A 120 -16.60 10.20 14.85
C ASN A 120 -18.06 10.61 14.56
N ALA A 121 -19.06 9.86 14.99
CA ALA A 121 -20.45 10.34 15.03
C ALA A 121 -20.80 10.87 16.43
N ASN A 122 -20.19 11.99 16.80
CA ASN A 122 -20.68 12.82 17.90
C ASN A 122 -21.97 13.52 17.46
N SER A 123 -23.12 12.84 17.56
CA SER A 123 -24.43 13.50 17.60
C SER A 123 -25.58 12.63 18.09
N ASP A 124 -25.36 11.74 19.07
CA ASP A 124 -26.48 11.16 19.85
C ASP A 124 -26.09 10.70 21.28
N VAL A 125 -25.24 11.51 21.94
CA VAL A 125 -24.82 11.31 23.34
C VAL A 125 -25.98 11.51 24.34
N SER A 126 -27.16 11.97 23.91
CA SER A 126 -28.32 12.16 24.78
C SER A 126 -28.86 10.83 25.32
N GLY A 127 -29.03 9.81 24.47
CA GLY A 127 -29.60 8.53 24.90
C GLY A 127 -28.68 7.71 25.81
N GLY A 128 -27.37 7.73 25.53
CA GLY A 128 -26.39 6.97 26.31
C GLY A 128 -26.17 7.53 27.73
N THR A 129 -26.28 8.84 27.91
CA THR A 129 -26.12 9.47 29.24
C THR A 129 -27.35 9.27 30.12
N GLU A 130 -28.55 9.21 29.53
CA GLU A 130 -29.80 8.92 30.25
C GLU A 130 -29.86 7.46 30.72
N LEU A 131 -29.48 6.51 29.87
CA LEU A 131 -29.40 5.10 30.24
C LEU A 131 -28.37 4.84 31.35
N LEU A 132 -27.23 5.55 31.34
CA LEU A 132 -26.23 5.44 32.40
C LEU A 132 -26.76 5.97 33.74
N LYS A 133 -27.51 7.08 33.72
CA LYS A 133 -28.16 7.61 34.94
C LYS A 133 -29.17 6.61 35.49
N GLU A 134 -30.02 6.04 34.65
CA GLU A 134 -31.02 5.05 35.07
C GLU A 134 -30.37 3.79 35.66
N LEU A 135 -29.28 3.30 35.05
CA LEU A 135 -28.53 2.16 35.58
C LEU A 135 -27.89 2.44 36.94
N THR A 136 -27.39 3.65 37.17
CA THR A 136 -26.82 4.04 38.47
C THR A 136 -27.90 4.16 39.55
N PHE A 137 -29.08 4.68 39.19
CA PHE A 137 -30.23 4.79 40.09
C PHE A 137 -30.75 3.41 40.51
N LEU A 138 -31.01 2.52 39.55
CA LEU A 138 -31.44 1.14 39.81
C LEU A 138 -30.43 0.37 40.65
N ARG A 139 -29.12 0.56 40.41
CA ARG A 139 -28.07 -0.08 41.22
C ARG A 139 -28.07 0.40 42.67
N GLN A 140 -28.37 1.67 42.92
CA GLN A 140 -28.46 2.21 44.25
C GLN A 140 -29.72 1.71 44.97
N GLU A 141 -30.87 1.67 44.28
CA GLU A 141 -32.13 1.16 44.83
C GLU A 141 -32.05 -0.33 45.18
N VAL A 142 -31.44 -1.15 44.32
CA VAL A 142 -31.18 -2.57 44.62
C VAL A 142 -30.26 -2.75 45.83
N LYS A 143 -29.34 -1.80 46.08
CA LYS A 143 -28.46 -1.84 47.25
C LYS A 143 -29.20 -1.51 48.54
N GLU A 144 -30.14 -0.56 48.50
CA GLU A 144 -30.99 -0.20 49.64
C GLU A 144 -32.01 -1.31 49.96
N LEU A 145 -32.57 -1.98 48.95
CA LEU A 145 -33.47 -3.13 49.14
C LEU A 145 -32.78 -4.40 49.67
N ARG A 146 -31.45 -4.48 49.56
CA ARG A 146 -30.64 -5.61 50.07
C ARG A 146 -30.10 -5.38 51.49
N ARG A 147 -30.51 -4.30 52.17
CA ARG A 147 -30.08 -3.95 53.54
C ARG A 147 -31.19 -4.24 54.54
#